data_AF-A0A6B3EHE2-F1
#
_entry.id   AF-A0A6B3EHE2-F1
#
_cell.length_a   1.000
_cell.length_b   1.000
_cell.length_c   1.000
_cell.angle_alpha   90.00
_cell.angle_beta   90.00
_cell.angle_gamma   90.00
#
_symmetry.space_group_name_H-M   'P 1'
#
loop_
_entity.id
_entity.type
_entity.pdbx_description
1 polymer ?
#
loop_
_entity_poly.entity_id
_entity_poly.type
_entity_poly.pdbx_seq_one_letter_code
_entity_poly.pdbx_strand_id
1 'polypeptide(L)'
;GVLGTSGAGPEDDGAKTSLLRWDFPQQRVEELAGDAQSYAVTGDGKRVLLRGGDKLRVVPSDRRAPGEEDHENNVAVDLGRIRQLVDPAAEWRQMFDETG
;
A
#
# COMPACT_ATOMS: atom_id res chain seq x y z
N GLY A 1 -14.42 -28.24 15.82
CA GLY A 1 -13.94 -27.90 14.47
C GLY A 1 -12.44 -27.81 14.51
N VAL A 2 -11.74 -28.45 13.58
CA VAL A 2 -10.27 -28.45 13.56
C VAL A 2 -9.83 -27.27 12.70
N LEU A 3 -9.25 -26.25 13.33
CA LEU A 3 -8.63 -25.12 12.65
C LEU A 3 -7.24 -25.59 12.16
N GLY A 4 -6.95 -25.46 10.87
CA GLY A 4 -5.60 -25.75 10.35
C GLY A 4 -5.49 -26.30 8.93
N THR A 5 -6.58 -26.59 8.21
CA THR A 5 -6.50 -27.18 6.85
C THR A 5 -6.75 -26.20 5.71
N SER A 6 -6.72 -24.89 5.96
CA SER A 6 -6.92 -23.85 4.93
C SER A 6 -5.62 -23.12 4.57
N GLY A 7 -4.50 -23.84 4.52
CA GLY A 7 -3.27 -23.32 3.94
C GLY A 7 -3.39 -23.30 2.42
N ALA A 8 -3.05 -22.18 1.79
CA ALA A 8 -3.06 -22.04 0.34
C ALA A 8 -2.10 -23.05 -0.32
N GLY A 9 -2.57 -23.72 -1.36
CA GLY A 9 -1.74 -24.62 -2.17
C GLY A 9 -0.82 -23.85 -3.13
N PRO A 10 0.21 -24.49 -3.71
CA PRO A 10 1.08 -23.85 -4.70
C PRO A 10 0.36 -23.43 -5.99
N GLU A 11 -0.85 -23.95 -6.23
CA GLU A 11 -1.74 -23.60 -7.34
C GLU A 11 -2.77 -22.52 -6.97
N ASP A 12 -2.88 -22.13 -5.68
CA ASP A 12 -3.78 -21.05 -5.27
C ASP A 12 -3.17 -19.70 -5.70
N ASP A 13 -4.01 -18.83 -6.26
CA ASP A 13 -3.71 -17.41 -6.30
C ASP A 13 -3.34 -16.98 -4.87
N GLY A 14 -2.10 -16.53 -4.66
CA GLY A 14 -1.60 -16.17 -3.33
C GLY A 14 -2.57 -15.23 -2.56
N ALA A 15 -2.44 -15.20 -1.24
CA ALA A 15 -3.38 -14.49 -0.37
C ALA A 15 -3.70 -13.07 -0.87
N LYS A 16 -4.96 -12.87 -1.31
CA LYS A 16 -5.45 -11.57 -1.77
C LYS A 16 -5.72 -10.69 -0.55
N THR A 17 -5.16 -9.48 -0.57
CA THR A 17 -5.33 -8.51 0.52
C THR A 17 -6.28 -7.40 0.09
N SER A 18 -7.05 -6.88 1.04
CA SER A 18 -8.00 -5.78 0.77
C SER A 18 -7.82 -4.68 1.81
N LEU A 19 -7.85 -3.43 1.37
CA LEU A 19 -7.95 -2.27 2.23
C LEU A 19 -9.42 -1.92 2.46
N LEU A 20 -9.85 -2.01 3.71
CA LEU A 20 -11.21 -1.74 4.14
C LEU A 20 -11.29 -0.43 4.91
N ARG A 21 -12.35 0.33 4.68
CA ARG A 21 -12.75 1.51 5.43
C ARG A 21 -13.98 1.18 6.25
N TRP A 22 -13.99 1.59 7.51
CA TRP A 22 -15.21 1.64 8.30
C TRP A 22 -15.85 3.02 8.17
N ASP A 23 -17.05 3.08 7.59
CA ASP A 23 -17.87 4.29 7.60
C ASP A 23 -18.62 4.39 8.94
N PHE A 24 -18.19 5.30 9.81
CA PHE A 24 -18.78 5.48 11.13
C PHE A 24 -20.26 5.94 11.08
N PRO A 25 -20.62 6.99 10.31
CA PRO A 25 -22.02 7.41 10.18
C PRO A 25 -22.95 6.31 9.68
N GLN A 26 -22.53 5.52 8.68
CA GLN A 26 -23.35 4.50 8.05
C GLN A 26 -23.19 3.11 8.67
N GLN A 27 -22.26 2.95 9.61
CA GLN A 27 -21.95 1.69 10.30
C GLN A 27 -21.72 0.53 9.35
N ARG A 28 -20.95 0.76 8.28
CA ARG A 28 -20.67 -0.25 7.25
C ARG A 28 -19.20 -0.30 6.88
N VAL A 29 -18.79 -1.47 6.40
CA VAL A 29 -17.49 -1.69 5.78
C VAL A 29 -17.58 -1.36 4.29
N GLU A 30 -16.60 -0.61 3.78
CA GLU A 30 -16.41 -0.37 2.36
C GLU A 30 -15.02 -0.84 1.95
N GLU A 31 -14.91 -1.51 0.81
CA GLU A 31 -13.60 -1.84 0.23
C GLU A 31 -13.08 -0.63 -0.56
N LEU A 32 -11.95 -0.07 -0.11
CA LEU A 32 -11.27 1.01 -0.81
C LEU A 32 -10.38 0.47 -1.94
N ALA A 33 -9.73 -0.67 -1.73
CA ALA A 33 -8.88 -1.29 -2.75
C ALA A 33 -8.65 -2.78 -2.49
N GLY A 34 -8.51 -3.54 -3.58
CA GLY A 34 -7.90 -4.87 -3.57
C GLY A 34 -6.38 -4.80 -3.75
N ASP A 35 -5.73 -5.94 -3.51
CA ASP A 35 -4.28 -6.18 -3.62
C ASP A 35 -3.44 -5.12 -2.88
N ALA A 36 -3.94 -4.70 -1.71
CA ALA A 36 -3.28 -3.70 -0.88
C ALA A 36 -2.15 -4.33 -0.05
N GLN A 37 -0.91 -4.06 -0.39
CA GLN A 37 0.26 -4.57 0.35
C GLN A 37 0.64 -3.66 1.52
N SER A 38 0.56 -2.34 1.32
CA SER A 38 0.73 -1.37 2.40
C SER A 38 0.00 -0.07 2.07
N TYR A 39 -0.27 0.73 3.11
CA TYR A 39 -0.93 2.02 2.96
C TYR A 39 -0.48 3.02 4.01
N ALA A 40 -0.64 4.30 3.69
CA ALA A 40 -0.51 5.41 4.64
C ALA A 40 -1.60 6.44 4.36
N VAL A 41 -2.19 7.01 5.40
CA VAL A 41 -3.24 8.05 5.29
C VAL A 41 -2.58 9.43 5.41
N THR A 42 -3.02 10.39 4.61
CA THR A 42 -2.57 11.78 4.76
C THR A 42 -2.94 12.36 6.12
N GLY A 43 -2.18 13.34 6.61
CA GLY A 43 -2.43 13.94 7.93
C GLY A 43 -3.80 14.60 8.07
N ASP A 44 -4.41 15.05 6.96
CA ASP A 44 -5.76 15.60 6.93
C ASP A 44 -6.87 14.53 6.77
N GLY A 45 -6.49 13.25 6.66
CA GLY A 45 -7.40 12.12 6.53
C GLY A 45 -8.09 11.98 5.17
N LYS A 46 -7.79 12.82 4.17
CA LYS A 46 -8.56 12.89 2.91
C LYS A 46 -8.08 11.92 1.83
N ARG A 47 -6.83 11.45 1.92
CA ARG A 47 -6.22 10.59 0.90
C ARG A 47 -5.45 9.44 1.54
N VAL A 48 -5.28 8.38 0.75
CA VAL A 48 -4.49 7.21 1.08
C VAL A 48 -3.41 7.04 0.01
N LEU A 49 -2.16 6.95 0.44
CA LEU A 49 -1.08 6.39 -0.35
C LEU A 49 -1.18 4.88 -0.26
N LEU A 50 -1.32 4.21 -1.40
CA LEU A 50 -1.56 2.78 -1.49
C LEU A 50 -0.48 2.12 -2.36
N ARG A 51 0.14 1.06 -1.82
CA ARG A 51 1.06 0.19 -2.55
C ARG A 51 0.40 -1.15 -2.84
N GLY A 52 0.48 -1.59 -4.08
CA GLY A 52 0.03 -2.90 -4.52
C GLY A 52 0.80 -3.34 -5.78
N GLY A 53 1.41 -4.53 -5.74
CA GLY A 53 2.39 -4.93 -6.75
C GLY A 53 3.52 -3.91 -6.87
N ASP A 54 3.92 -3.61 -8.11
CA ASP A 54 4.95 -2.59 -8.39
C ASP A 54 4.39 -1.15 -8.49
N LYS A 55 3.10 -0.95 -8.14
CA LYS A 55 2.41 0.33 -8.29
C LYS A 55 2.28 1.05 -6.95
N LEU A 56 2.53 2.35 -6.98
CA LEU A 56 2.24 3.27 -5.89
C LEU A 56 1.24 4.32 -6.38
N ARG A 57 0.14 4.52 -5.66
CA ARG A 57 -0.93 5.45 -6.05
C ARG A 57 -1.48 6.23 -4.88
N VAL A 58 -1.99 7.43 -5.14
CA VAL A 58 -2.73 8.25 -4.18
C VAL A 58 -4.19 8.28 -4.57
N VAL A 59 -5.05 7.84 -3.65
CA VAL A 59 -6.51 7.71 -3.85
C VAL A 59 -7.27 8.41 -2.72
N PRO A 60 -8.56 8.79 -2.90
CA PRO A 60 -9.42 9.23 -1.80
C PRO A 60 -9.51 8.19 -0.68
N SER A 61 -9.66 8.66 0.55
CA SER A 61 -9.87 7.79 1.72
C SER A 61 -11.34 7.41 1.95
N ASP A 62 -12.27 8.05 1.24
CA ASP A 62 -13.72 7.98 1.49
C ASP A 62 -14.48 7.12 0.48
N ARG A 63 -13.83 6.69 -0.61
CA ARG A 63 -14.45 5.92 -1.69
C ARG A 63 -13.40 5.12 -2.46
N ARG A 64 -13.84 4.05 -3.12
CA ARG A 64 -13.00 3.30 -4.07
C ARG A 64 -12.64 4.19 -5.26
N ALA A 65 -11.35 4.25 -5.58
CA ALA A 65 -10.88 4.98 -6.75
C ALA A 65 -11.23 4.24 -8.07
N PRO A 66 -11.51 4.96 -9.16
CA PRO A 66 -11.71 4.37 -10.47
C PRO A 66 -10.43 3.63 -10.95
N GLY A 67 -10.61 2.58 -11.76
CA GLY A 67 -9.51 1.74 -12.23
C GLY A 67 -8.58 2.38 -13.26
N GLU A 68 -8.97 3.52 -13.84
CA GLU A 68 -8.14 4.29 -14.75
C GLU A 68 -6.97 4.95 -14.02
N GLU A 69 -5.78 4.74 -14.54
CA GLU A 69 -4.56 5.42 -14.11
C GLU A 69 -4.60 6.85 -14.64
N ASP A 70 -4.19 7.82 -13.82
CA ASP A 70 -4.24 9.28 -14.09
C ASP A 70 -5.61 9.97 -13.96
N HIS A 71 -6.59 9.32 -13.33
CA HIS A 71 -7.77 10.03 -12.85
C HIS A 71 -7.38 11.00 -11.71
N GLU A 72 -8.07 12.14 -11.58
CA GLU A 72 -7.85 13.10 -10.46
C GLU A 72 -7.96 12.48 -9.05
N ASN A 73 -8.60 11.31 -8.96
CA ASN A 73 -8.87 10.54 -7.75
C ASN A 73 -8.10 9.20 -7.75
N ASN A 74 -7.19 8.98 -8.71
CA ASN A 74 -6.29 7.83 -8.78
C ASN A 74 -4.96 8.26 -9.41
N VAL A 75 -4.12 8.92 -8.61
CA VAL A 75 -2.87 9.48 -9.09
C VAL A 75 -1.76 8.45 -8.95
N ALA A 76 -1.17 8.03 -10.08
CA ALA A 76 0.00 7.17 -10.07
C ALA A 76 1.24 7.95 -9.61
N VAL A 77 2.06 7.34 -8.76
CA VAL A 77 3.30 7.91 -8.25
C VAL A 77 4.48 7.24 -8.95
N ASP A 78 5.13 7.98 -9.84
CA ASP A 78 6.33 7.52 -10.56
C ASP A 78 7.58 7.68 -9.68
N LEU A 79 8.00 6.57 -9.06
CA LEU A 79 9.23 6.50 -8.26
C LEU A 79 10.49 6.50 -9.13
N GLY A 80 10.40 6.15 -10.42
CA GLY A 80 11.54 6.13 -11.34
C GLY A 80 12.10 7.52 -11.63
N ARG A 81 11.33 8.57 -11.32
CA ARG A 81 11.79 9.97 -11.40
C ARG A 81 12.64 10.39 -10.20
N ILE A 82 12.61 9.65 -9.09
CA ILE A 82 13.39 9.97 -7.90
C ILE A 82 14.86 9.64 -8.17
N ARG A 83 15.75 10.61 -7.97
CA ARG A 83 17.20 10.41 -8.01
C ARG A 83 17.77 10.52 -6.61
N GLN A 84 18.46 9.49 -6.17
CA GLN A 84 19.18 9.49 -4.90
C GLN A 84 20.69 9.59 -5.18
N LEU A 85 21.35 10.56 -4.56
CA LEU A 85 22.80 10.63 -4.51
C LEU A 85 23.25 9.88 -3.25
N VAL A 86 24.11 8.88 -3.41
CA VAL A 86 24.63 8.05 -2.32
C VAL A 86 26.14 8.26 -2.25
N ASP A 87 26.67 8.49 -1.05
CA ASP A 87 28.11 8.41 -0.74
C ASP A 87 28.38 7.06 -0.05
N PRO A 88 28.90 6.06 -0.76
CA PRO A 88 29.09 4.72 -0.20
C PRO A 88 29.97 4.70 1.06
N ALA A 89 30.96 5.60 1.15
CA ALA A 89 31.86 5.64 2.31
C ALA A 89 31.17 6.20 3.55
N ALA A 90 30.19 7.09 3.38
CA ALA A 90 29.34 7.56 4.48
C ALA A 90 28.34 6.47 4.91
N GLU A 91 27.69 5.79 3.95
CA GLU A 91 26.73 4.71 4.24
C GLU A 91 27.39 3.57 5.02
N TRP A 92 28.59 3.13 4.62
CA TRP A 92 29.25 2.03 5.33
C TRP A 92 29.64 2.38 6.77
N ARG A 93 30.00 3.64 7.03
CA ARG A 93 30.27 4.10 8.40
C ARG A 93 28.99 4.09 9.23
N GLN A 94 27.88 4.59 8.67
CA GLN A 94 26.59 4.58 9.34
C GLN A 94 26.10 3.15 9.61
N MET A 95 26.20 2.23 8.63
CA MET A 95 25.86 0.82 8.82
C MET A 95 26.70 0.15 9.91
N PHE A 96 28.01 0.44 9.97
CA PHE A 96 28.88 -0.09 11.02
C PHE A 96 28.45 0.42 12.40
N ASP A 97 28.21 1.72 12.53
CA ASP A 97 27.80 2.34 13.80
C ASP A 97 26.40 1.86 14.27
N GLU A 98 25.48 1.56 13.34
CA GLU A 98 24.14 1.05 13.67
C GLU A 98 24.10 -0.45 14.03
N THR A 99 25.11 -1.21 13.61
CA THR A 99 25.15 -2.68 13.78
C THR A 99 26.26 -3.16 14.73
N GLY A 100 27.08 -2.24 15.26
CA GLY A 100 28.23 -2.50 16.13
C GLY A 100 27.93 -2.67 17.61
#